data_AF-A0A6N8Z2S1-F1
#
_entry.id   AF-A0A6N8Z2S1-F1
#
_cell.length_a   1.000
_cell.length_b   1.000
_cell.length_c   1.000
_cell.angle_alpha   90.00
_cell.angle_beta   90.00
_cell.angle_gamma   90.00
#
_symmetry.space_group_name_H-M   'P 1'
#
loop_
_entity.id
_entity.type
_entity.pdbx_description
1 polymer ?
#
loop_
_entity_poly.entity_id
_entity_poly.type
_entity_poly.pdbx_seq_one_letter_code
_entity_poly.pdbx_strand_id
1 'polypeptide(L)'
;MLPITQIADQLGIAQEHLLPYGRHKAKISLEALEGRQENQGRLVVVTGITPTPAGEGKTTTSVGLTQGFGKLGRKAVVTLREPTLGPIFGIKGGGTGGGLARVVPEDEINIHFTGDAHAVASAHNLLAALVDNAVFRGQVPGFHPTGIQWSRVTDASDRSLRSIVTGLGGSNNSPLRETRFDIVSASEIMAILALAADPEDLRNRLSRIVVGFTDSGEPVSVEDLGVVGSLMTLLRDTTMPNMVQTLEGQPSLIHAGPFGNIAHGCSSIIGDKLALSYSDFVITEAGFGSDLGFEKFMHIKTRQSGLNPRAAVLVASVRALKWHGGANRRDLATPNPEAVTAGGSNLVHHIGIVKGFGLPCVVAINRFGTDSPEELDAVRAIAMEAGADAAVEADGFARGGDGMTDLAQAVVEATENIPNVTYAYSLDDSVEQKVLGLARQVYHADTVTWSAEARRSLRRFEAQGWGDLPICMAKTHLSTSHDPTRRGSPSDYAFPIADIRASVGAGFLYALAGRIETLPGLPTRPRAMDMDVSPEGEVIGLS
;
A
#
# COMPACT_ATOMS: atom_id res chain seq x y z
N MET A 1 21.12 -3.27 -17.69
CA MET A 1 21.03 -2.57 -16.39
C MET A 1 22.32 -1.85 -16.12
N LEU A 2 22.27 -0.60 -15.66
CA LEU A 2 23.44 0.15 -15.23
C LEU A 2 23.90 -0.32 -13.84
N PRO A 3 25.19 -0.18 -13.48
CA PRO A 3 25.64 -0.30 -12.10
C PRO A 3 24.88 0.67 -11.20
N ILE A 4 24.51 0.24 -9.98
CA ILE A 4 23.69 1.07 -9.09
C ILE A 4 24.36 2.39 -8.70
N THR A 5 25.70 2.42 -8.65
CA THR A 5 26.48 3.64 -8.40
C THR A 5 26.27 4.71 -9.48
N GLN A 6 26.02 4.31 -10.73
CA GLN A 6 25.71 5.26 -11.80
C GLN A 6 24.29 5.82 -11.67
N ILE A 7 23.34 5.02 -11.20
CA ILE A 7 21.97 5.48 -10.93
C ILE A 7 21.96 6.49 -9.77
N ALA A 8 22.73 6.21 -8.71
CA ALA A 8 22.90 7.14 -7.59
C ALA A 8 23.55 8.46 -8.02
N ASP A 9 24.56 8.41 -8.90
CA ASP A 9 25.24 9.59 -9.44
C ASP A 9 24.29 10.51 -10.22
N GLN A 10 23.31 9.96 -10.96
CA GLN A 10 22.28 10.76 -11.65
C GLN A 10 21.44 11.63 -10.70
N LEU A 11 21.19 11.14 -9.47
CA LEU A 11 20.55 11.90 -8.40
C LEU A 11 21.52 12.80 -7.63
N GLY A 12 22.82 12.58 -7.75
CA GLY A 12 23.84 13.24 -6.93
C GLY A 12 23.94 12.66 -5.53
N ILE A 13 23.65 11.36 -5.36
CA ILE A 13 23.88 10.62 -4.11
C ILE A 13 25.30 10.08 -4.13
N ALA A 14 26.10 10.47 -3.13
CA ALA A 14 27.48 10.03 -2.99
C ALA A 14 27.57 8.51 -2.74
N GLN A 15 28.59 7.86 -3.32
CA GLN A 15 28.75 6.40 -3.23
C GLN A 15 28.96 5.90 -1.79
N GLU A 16 29.52 6.73 -0.91
CA GLU A 16 29.70 6.42 0.51
C GLU A 16 28.39 6.19 1.28
N HIS A 17 27.28 6.76 0.79
CA HIS A 17 25.95 6.53 1.37
C HIS A 17 25.26 5.29 0.79
N LEU A 18 25.89 4.56 -0.13
CA LEU A 18 25.33 3.34 -0.70
C LEU A 18 25.85 2.12 0.04
N LEU A 19 24.94 1.21 0.39
CA LEU A 19 25.25 -0.13 0.86
C LEU A 19 24.86 -1.12 -0.25
N PRO A 20 25.79 -1.54 -1.12
CA PRO A 20 25.46 -2.35 -2.30
C PRO A 20 25.02 -3.76 -1.93
N TYR A 21 23.95 -4.23 -2.56
CA TYR A 21 23.50 -5.62 -2.53
C TYR A 21 23.73 -6.20 -3.92
N GLY A 22 24.96 -6.62 -4.21
CA GLY A 22 25.37 -6.94 -5.57
C GLY A 22 25.59 -5.69 -6.41
N ARG A 23 25.41 -5.79 -7.74
CA ARG A 23 25.80 -4.72 -8.70
C ARG A 23 24.71 -3.72 -9.04
N HIS A 24 23.44 -4.13 -8.93
CA HIS A 24 22.29 -3.40 -9.52
C HIS A 24 21.27 -2.91 -8.50
N LYS A 25 21.55 -3.07 -7.20
CA LYS A 25 20.69 -2.60 -6.10
C LYS A 25 21.53 -2.24 -4.88
N ALA A 26 21.07 -1.28 -4.09
CA ALA A 26 21.73 -0.82 -2.88
C ALA A 26 20.72 -0.29 -1.87
N LYS A 27 21.02 -0.40 -0.57
CA LYS A 27 20.36 0.43 0.44
C LYS A 27 21.00 1.83 0.44
N ILE A 28 20.22 2.86 0.75
CA ILE A 28 20.70 4.23 0.90
C ILE A 28 20.73 4.58 2.39
N SER A 29 21.90 4.90 2.91
CA SER A 29 22.08 5.40 4.27
C SER A 29 21.25 6.66 4.49
N LEU A 30 20.64 6.78 5.68
CA LEU A 30 19.88 7.98 6.05
C LEU A 30 20.79 9.21 6.23
N GLU A 31 22.10 9.00 6.42
CA GLU A 31 23.12 10.06 6.42
C GLU A 31 23.12 10.86 5.11
N ALA A 32 22.61 10.28 4.00
CA ALA A 32 22.42 11.00 2.74
C ALA A 32 21.46 12.21 2.85
N LEU A 33 20.69 12.33 3.93
CA LEU A 33 19.81 13.47 4.18
C LEU A 33 20.47 14.57 5.03
N GLU A 34 21.61 14.27 5.68
CA GLU A 34 22.28 15.23 6.56
C GLU A 34 22.73 16.48 5.80
N GLY A 35 22.36 17.66 6.33
CA GLY A 35 22.69 18.96 5.73
C GLY A 35 21.95 19.26 4.41
N ARG A 36 21.02 18.41 3.98
CA ARG A 36 20.25 18.61 2.75
C ARG A 36 18.94 19.34 3.03
N GLN A 37 18.49 20.16 2.08
CA GLN A 37 17.14 20.72 2.14
C GLN A 37 16.12 19.63 1.85
N GLU A 38 15.22 19.39 2.79
CA GLU A 38 14.17 18.38 2.63
C GLU A 38 13.05 18.86 1.70
N ASN A 39 12.43 17.90 1.01
CA ASN A 39 11.14 18.08 0.34
C ASN A 39 11.09 19.16 -0.75
N GLN A 40 12.15 19.26 -1.56
CA GLN A 40 12.23 20.22 -2.67
C GLN A 40 11.37 19.82 -3.88
N GLY A 41 11.24 18.52 -4.13
CA GLY A 41 10.50 17.98 -5.26
C GLY A 41 8.98 18.05 -5.13
N ARG A 42 8.29 17.70 -6.22
CA ARG A 42 6.83 17.62 -6.28
C ARG A 42 6.37 16.18 -6.13
N LEU A 43 5.62 15.89 -5.06
CA LEU A 43 5.02 14.57 -4.84
C LEU A 43 3.77 14.39 -5.70
N VAL A 44 3.71 13.31 -6.46
CA VAL A 44 2.56 12.92 -7.28
C VAL A 44 2.13 11.51 -6.87
N VAL A 45 0.86 11.34 -6.53
CA VAL A 45 0.32 10.04 -6.13
C VAL A 45 -0.45 9.40 -7.28
N VAL A 46 -0.03 8.20 -7.66
CA VAL A 46 -0.73 7.36 -8.65
C VAL A 46 -1.72 6.46 -7.92
N THR A 47 -2.97 6.52 -8.35
CA THR A 47 -4.05 5.65 -7.91
C THR A 47 -4.84 5.18 -9.11
N GLY A 48 -5.98 4.53 -8.90
CA GLY A 48 -6.76 3.99 -10.00
C GLY A 48 -8.23 3.87 -9.64
N ILE A 49 -9.01 3.51 -10.64
CA ILE A 49 -10.40 3.12 -10.44
C ILE A 49 -10.49 1.78 -9.69
N THR A 50 -11.71 1.35 -9.38
CA THR A 50 -11.94 0.09 -8.68
C THR A 50 -11.29 -1.08 -9.46
N PRO A 51 -10.40 -1.85 -8.83
CA PRO A 51 -9.71 -2.97 -9.50
C PRO A 51 -10.66 -4.00 -10.12
N THR A 52 -10.29 -4.48 -11.31
CA THR A 52 -11.03 -5.48 -12.07
C THR A 52 -10.15 -6.68 -12.41
N PRO A 53 -10.74 -7.83 -12.79
CA PRO A 53 -9.97 -8.97 -13.28
C PRO A 53 -9.19 -8.71 -14.58
N ALA A 54 -9.42 -7.59 -15.27
CA ALA A 54 -8.71 -7.23 -16.50
C ALA A 54 -7.33 -6.62 -16.21
N GLY A 55 -7.14 -6.04 -15.02
CA GLY A 55 -5.96 -5.29 -14.64
C GLY A 55 -5.96 -3.87 -15.20
N GLU A 56 -5.67 -2.89 -14.35
CA GLU A 56 -5.65 -1.48 -14.74
C GLU A 56 -4.23 -1.00 -15.08
N GLY A 57 -3.19 -1.70 -14.60
CA GLY A 57 -1.79 -1.36 -14.87
C GLY A 57 -1.26 -0.16 -14.08
N LYS A 58 -1.76 0.11 -12.86
CA LYS A 58 -1.29 1.22 -12.01
C LYS A 58 0.22 1.31 -11.87
N THR A 59 0.88 0.23 -11.45
CA THR A 59 2.34 0.24 -11.24
C THR A 59 3.08 0.43 -12.56
N THR A 60 2.58 -0.14 -13.65
CA THR A 60 3.07 0.13 -15.01
C THR A 60 2.97 1.61 -15.35
N THR A 61 1.87 2.27 -15.00
CA THR A 61 1.72 3.72 -15.18
C THR A 61 2.69 4.51 -14.30
N SER A 62 2.88 4.16 -13.03
CA SER A 62 3.84 4.85 -12.14
C SER A 62 5.28 4.80 -12.68
N VAL A 63 5.70 3.61 -13.12
CA VAL A 63 7.03 3.38 -13.68
C VAL A 63 7.17 4.05 -15.05
N GLY A 64 6.17 3.87 -15.92
CA GLY A 64 6.15 4.49 -17.24
C GLY A 64 6.13 6.01 -17.19
N LEU A 65 5.38 6.60 -16.25
CA LEU A 65 5.36 8.04 -16.02
C LEU A 65 6.75 8.56 -15.65
N THR A 66 7.48 7.83 -14.80
CA THR A 66 8.86 8.16 -14.43
C THR A 66 9.82 8.07 -15.62
N GLN A 67 9.66 7.06 -16.48
CA GLN A 67 10.37 6.99 -17.75
C GLN A 67 10.02 8.16 -18.67
N GLY A 68 8.74 8.55 -18.74
CA GLY A 68 8.25 9.72 -19.48
C GLY A 68 8.89 11.02 -19.00
N PHE A 69 8.98 11.25 -17.69
CA PHE A 69 9.73 12.38 -17.14
C PHE A 69 11.21 12.36 -17.55
N GLY A 70 11.83 11.18 -17.58
CA GLY A 70 13.18 11.00 -18.10
C GLY A 70 13.32 11.45 -19.56
N LYS A 71 12.34 11.14 -20.42
CA LYS A 71 12.29 11.62 -21.82
C LYS A 71 12.12 13.14 -21.92
N LEU A 72 11.44 13.76 -20.96
CA LEU A 72 11.33 15.22 -20.85
C LEU A 72 12.56 15.88 -20.20
N GLY A 73 13.60 15.12 -19.87
CA GLY A 73 14.82 15.64 -19.23
C GLY A 73 14.61 16.13 -17.80
N ARG A 74 13.57 15.65 -17.11
CA ARG A 74 13.27 15.98 -15.71
C ARG A 74 13.78 14.89 -14.78
N LYS A 75 14.30 15.28 -13.61
CA LYS A 75 14.75 14.30 -12.61
C LYS A 75 13.53 13.77 -11.86
N ALA A 76 13.13 12.54 -12.17
CA ALA A 76 12.02 11.86 -11.51
C ALA A 76 12.46 10.56 -10.84
N VAL A 77 11.84 10.26 -9.71
CA VAL A 77 12.04 9.02 -8.95
C VAL A 77 10.68 8.37 -8.70
N VAL A 78 10.57 7.06 -8.96
CA VAL A 78 9.39 6.29 -8.58
C VAL A 78 9.60 5.64 -7.22
N THR A 79 8.65 5.81 -6.29
CA THR A 79 8.65 5.11 -5.00
C THR A 79 7.56 4.05 -4.99
N LEU A 80 7.96 2.79 -4.79
CA LEU A 80 7.07 1.62 -4.84
C LEU A 80 7.16 0.82 -3.54
N ARG A 81 6.16 -0.04 -3.34
CA ARG A 81 6.17 -1.02 -2.27
C ARG A 81 6.95 -2.25 -2.69
N GLU A 82 7.63 -2.85 -1.72
CA GLU A 82 8.15 -4.20 -1.88
C GLU A 82 6.98 -5.20 -2.05
N PRO A 83 7.01 -6.03 -3.10
CA PRO A 83 6.02 -7.09 -3.28
C PRO A 83 6.11 -8.13 -2.15
N THR A 84 4.95 -8.60 -1.68
CA THR A 84 4.88 -9.72 -0.73
C THR A 84 5.19 -11.05 -1.44
N LEU A 85 6.05 -11.89 -0.84
CA LEU A 85 6.53 -13.13 -1.44
C LEU A 85 5.42 -14.17 -1.62
N GLY A 86 4.63 -14.41 -0.57
CA GLY A 86 3.63 -15.48 -0.55
C GLY A 86 2.65 -15.47 -1.75
N PRO A 87 2.07 -14.32 -2.14
CA PRO A 87 1.18 -14.21 -3.30
C PRO A 87 1.82 -14.48 -4.67
N ILE A 88 3.14 -14.30 -4.82
CA ILE A 88 3.87 -14.47 -6.09
C ILE A 88 3.90 -15.94 -6.51
N PHE A 89 4.10 -16.84 -5.54
CA PHE A 89 3.98 -18.29 -5.74
C PHE A 89 2.52 -18.77 -5.91
N GLY A 90 1.54 -17.90 -5.65
CA GLY A 90 0.12 -18.19 -5.73
C GLY A 90 -0.50 -17.82 -7.08
N ILE A 91 -1.06 -16.60 -7.13
CA ILE A 91 -1.89 -16.09 -8.26
C ILE A 91 -1.31 -14.79 -8.83
N LYS A 92 -0.58 -14.02 -8.02
CA LYS A 92 -0.20 -12.65 -8.35
C LYS A 92 1.01 -12.64 -9.30
N GLY A 93 1.06 -11.67 -10.22
CA GLY A 93 2.27 -11.33 -10.95
C GLY A 93 3.18 -10.39 -10.15
N GLY A 94 4.35 -10.06 -10.72
CA GLY A 94 5.32 -9.17 -10.10
C GLY A 94 4.76 -7.78 -9.79
N GLY A 95 5.24 -7.17 -8.70
CA GLY A 95 4.86 -5.80 -8.29
C GLY A 95 5.75 -4.72 -8.89
N THR A 96 6.35 -4.99 -10.06
CA THR A 96 7.46 -4.24 -10.66
C THR A 96 7.08 -3.51 -11.95
N GLY A 97 5.80 -3.46 -12.31
CA GLY A 97 5.29 -2.89 -13.57
C GLY A 97 5.08 -3.95 -14.66
N GLY A 98 5.12 -3.56 -15.93
CA GLY A 98 4.93 -4.50 -17.05
C GLY A 98 5.41 -3.95 -18.39
N GLY A 99 5.76 -4.86 -19.32
CA GLY A 99 6.20 -4.49 -20.67
C GLY A 99 7.51 -3.72 -20.66
N LEU A 100 7.56 -2.58 -21.36
CA LEU A 100 8.71 -1.67 -21.37
C LEU A 100 8.72 -0.70 -20.17
N ALA A 101 7.67 -0.69 -19.35
CA ALA A 101 7.56 0.11 -18.13
C ALA A 101 7.71 -0.78 -16.88
N ARG A 102 8.96 -1.14 -16.56
CA ARG A 102 9.31 -2.04 -15.45
C ARG A 102 10.48 -1.53 -14.62
N VAL A 103 10.48 -1.89 -13.34
CA VAL A 103 11.63 -1.78 -12.44
C VAL A 103 12.42 -3.10 -12.47
N VAL A 104 13.74 -2.98 -12.48
CA VAL A 104 14.69 -4.09 -12.62
C VAL A 104 15.80 -4.00 -11.57
N PRO A 105 16.36 -5.13 -11.10
CA PRO A 105 16.09 -6.52 -11.49
C PRO A 105 14.78 -7.09 -10.91
N GLU A 106 13.85 -7.50 -11.77
CA GLU A 106 12.48 -7.92 -11.41
C GLU A 106 12.46 -9.17 -10.52
N ASP A 107 13.36 -10.10 -10.80
CA ASP A 107 13.50 -11.36 -10.10
C ASP A 107 13.94 -11.19 -8.66
N GLU A 108 14.94 -10.34 -8.44
CA GLU A 108 15.41 -10.06 -7.09
C GLU A 108 14.36 -9.31 -6.27
N ILE A 109 13.68 -8.32 -6.85
CA ILE A 109 12.65 -7.52 -6.18
C ILE A 109 11.46 -8.38 -5.73
N ASN A 110 11.06 -9.36 -6.53
CA ASN A 110 9.89 -10.19 -6.26
C ASN A 110 10.17 -11.37 -5.30
N ILE A 111 11.44 -11.70 -4.99
CA ILE A 111 11.78 -12.87 -4.18
C ILE A 111 12.27 -12.46 -2.78
N HIS A 112 13.56 -12.19 -2.62
CA HIS A 112 14.15 -11.89 -1.31
C HIS A 112 14.61 -10.44 -1.20
N PHE A 113 14.78 -9.78 -2.34
CA PHE A 113 15.25 -8.42 -2.49
C PHE A 113 16.46 -8.10 -1.60
N THR A 114 16.27 -7.26 -0.58
CA THR A 114 17.28 -6.88 0.40
C THR A 114 17.05 -7.49 1.79
N GLY A 115 16.01 -8.32 1.93
CA GLY A 115 15.66 -9.02 3.17
C GLY A 115 14.78 -8.23 4.13
N ASP A 116 14.14 -7.14 3.69
CA ASP A 116 13.35 -6.27 4.55
C ASP A 116 12.11 -6.98 5.12
N ALA A 117 11.39 -7.71 4.27
CA ALA A 117 10.29 -8.57 4.71
C ALA A 117 10.74 -9.64 5.72
N HIS A 118 11.93 -10.21 5.56
CA HIS A 118 12.49 -11.19 6.50
C HIS A 118 12.78 -10.55 7.86
N ALA A 119 13.39 -9.37 7.87
CA ALA A 119 13.66 -8.62 9.11
C ALA A 119 12.37 -8.28 9.85
N VAL A 120 11.31 -7.85 9.14
CA VAL A 120 9.99 -7.60 9.73
C VAL A 120 9.38 -8.89 10.29
N ALA A 121 9.46 -10.01 9.56
CA ALA A 121 8.95 -11.29 10.05
C ALA A 121 9.70 -11.76 11.30
N SER A 122 11.04 -11.63 11.32
CA SER A 122 11.87 -11.94 12.48
C SER A 122 11.51 -11.06 13.68
N ALA A 123 11.36 -9.75 13.50
CA ALA A 123 10.98 -8.83 14.58
C ALA A 123 9.58 -9.15 15.13
N HIS A 124 8.61 -9.39 14.25
CA HIS A 124 7.24 -9.73 14.65
C HIS A 124 7.17 -11.04 15.43
N ASN A 125 7.84 -12.08 14.94
CA ASN A 125 7.82 -13.40 15.58
C ASN A 125 8.68 -13.44 16.84
N LEU A 126 9.76 -12.65 16.93
CA LEU A 126 10.48 -12.42 18.18
C LEU A 126 9.56 -11.77 19.22
N LEU A 127 8.81 -10.73 18.84
CA LEU A 127 7.83 -10.12 19.74
C LEU A 127 6.79 -11.14 20.22
N ALA A 128 6.24 -11.96 19.33
CA ALA A 128 5.30 -13.03 19.71
C ALA A 128 5.91 -14.01 20.73
N ALA A 129 7.17 -14.41 20.53
CA ALA A 129 7.88 -15.28 21.47
C ALA A 129 8.13 -14.60 22.84
N LEU A 130 8.48 -13.31 22.84
CA LEU A 130 8.71 -12.53 24.04
C LEU A 130 7.42 -12.30 24.84
N VAL A 131 6.29 -12.09 24.15
CA VAL A 131 4.96 -11.99 24.76
C VAL A 131 4.57 -13.30 25.43
N ASP A 132 4.67 -14.43 24.72
CA ASP A 132 4.37 -15.75 25.29
C ASP A 132 5.30 -16.06 26.50
N ASN A 133 6.58 -15.67 26.43
CA ASN A 133 7.52 -15.80 27.55
C ASN A 133 7.16 -14.88 28.73
N ALA A 134 6.78 -13.63 28.49
CA ALA A 134 6.37 -12.70 29.54
C ALA A 134 5.18 -13.23 30.32
N VAL A 135 4.19 -13.81 29.62
CA VAL A 135 3.04 -14.47 30.24
C VAL A 135 3.46 -15.74 30.98
N PHE A 136 4.31 -16.58 30.38
CA PHE A 136 4.85 -17.78 31.04
C PHE A 136 5.56 -17.48 32.36
N ARG A 137 6.32 -16.38 32.41
CA ARG A 137 7.09 -15.95 33.58
C ARG A 137 6.27 -15.10 34.56
N GLY A 138 5.03 -14.76 34.24
CA GLY A 138 4.22 -13.85 35.05
C GLY A 138 4.83 -12.45 35.18
N GLN A 139 5.52 -11.97 34.14
CA GLN A 139 6.23 -10.68 34.16
C GLN A 139 5.27 -9.50 34.32
N VAL A 140 4.07 -9.58 33.72
CA VAL A 140 3.03 -8.55 33.81
C VAL A 140 1.84 -9.11 34.59
N PRO A 141 1.53 -8.57 35.79
CA PRO A 141 0.41 -9.03 36.61
C PRO A 141 -0.93 -8.93 35.85
N GLY A 142 -1.74 -9.99 35.93
CA GLY A 142 -3.05 -10.05 35.27
C GLY A 142 -3.01 -10.18 33.75
N PHE A 143 -1.84 -10.34 33.12
CA PHE A 143 -1.73 -10.62 31.69
C PHE A 143 -1.64 -12.12 31.44
N HIS A 144 -2.75 -12.71 30.99
CA HIS A 144 -2.91 -14.15 30.78
C HIS A 144 -2.97 -14.52 29.29
N PRO A 145 -2.83 -15.81 28.94
CA PRO A 145 -2.76 -16.23 27.53
C PRO A 145 -3.99 -15.84 26.69
N THR A 146 -5.16 -15.76 27.31
CA THR A 146 -6.42 -15.34 26.68
C THR A 146 -6.48 -13.84 26.38
N GLY A 147 -5.65 -13.03 27.04
CA GLY A 147 -5.53 -11.59 26.81
C GLY A 147 -4.59 -11.23 25.66
N ILE A 148 -3.79 -12.17 25.15
CA ILE A 148 -2.84 -11.93 24.06
C ILE A 148 -3.60 -11.73 22.74
N GLN A 149 -3.38 -10.58 22.11
CA GLN A 149 -3.92 -10.26 20.78
C GLN A 149 -2.87 -10.39 19.67
N TRP A 150 -1.59 -10.28 20.02
CA TRP A 150 -0.48 -10.40 19.08
C TRP A 150 -0.40 -11.81 18.47
N SER A 151 -0.46 -11.85 17.14
CA SER A 151 -0.38 -13.05 16.31
C SER A 151 1.08 -13.37 15.94
N ARG A 152 1.26 -14.29 15.00
CA ARG A 152 2.53 -14.55 14.33
C ARG A 152 2.41 -14.21 12.85
N VAL A 153 3.53 -14.18 12.13
CA VAL A 153 3.54 -13.93 10.68
C VAL A 153 4.37 -14.92 9.89
N THR A 154 3.98 -15.09 8.63
CA THR A 154 4.72 -15.82 7.59
C THR A 154 4.69 -14.99 6.31
N ASP A 155 5.65 -15.20 5.41
CA ASP A 155 5.59 -14.66 4.05
C ASP A 155 5.27 -15.75 3.00
N ALA A 156 4.49 -16.76 3.42
CA ALA A 156 3.95 -17.80 2.57
C ALA A 156 2.42 -17.76 2.57
N SER A 157 1.80 -18.07 1.43
CA SER A 157 0.35 -18.23 1.34
C SER A 157 -0.08 -19.57 1.97
N ASP A 158 -0.32 -19.59 3.29
CA ASP A 158 -0.64 -20.83 4.01
C ASP A 158 -1.95 -20.73 4.80
N ARG A 159 -3.05 -21.19 4.19
CA ARG A 159 -4.38 -21.16 4.84
C ARG A 159 -4.48 -22.05 6.09
N SER A 160 -3.57 -23.02 6.27
CA SER A 160 -3.63 -23.95 7.42
C SER A 160 -3.28 -23.26 8.74
N LEU A 161 -2.56 -22.14 8.69
CA LEU A 161 -2.10 -21.40 9.87
C LEU A 161 -3.06 -20.27 10.31
N ARG A 162 -4.22 -20.12 9.65
CA ARG A 162 -5.22 -19.08 9.98
C ARG A 162 -5.80 -19.22 11.39
N SER A 163 -5.79 -20.42 11.94
CA SER A 163 -6.24 -20.70 13.31
C SER A 163 -5.47 -21.92 13.82
N ILE A 164 -4.71 -21.73 14.89
CA ILE A 164 -3.88 -22.77 15.49
C ILE A 164 -3.96 -22.71 17.01
N VAL A 165 -3.53 -23.79 17.66
CA VAL A 165 -3.31 -23.84 19.11
C VAL A 165 -1.81 -24.01 19.36
N THR A 166 -1.24 -23.14 20.20
CA THR A 166 0.17 -23.19 20.62
C THR A 166 0.28 -23.58 22.10
N GLY A 167 1.44 -24.06 22.53
CA GLY A 167 1.68 -24.41 23.94
C GLY A 167 1.27 -25.84 24.36
N LEU A 168 0.97 -26.70 23.37
CA LEU A 168 0.79 -28.13 23.62
C LEU A 168 2.11 -28.79 24.09
N GLY A 169 2.03 -29.92 24.78
CA GLY A 169 3.21 -30.72 25.18
C GLY A 169 3.63 -30.60 26.65
N GLY A 170 2.82 -29.95 27.49
CA GLY A 170 3.01 -29.91 28.94
C GLY A 170 3.63 -28.60 29.46
N SER A 171 3.87 -28.55 30.76
CA SER A 171 4.20 -27.31 31.51
C SER A 171 5.56 -26.67 31.17
N ASN A 172 6.45 -27.39 30.49
CA ASN A 172 7.74 -26.84 30.06
C ASN A 172 7.64 -26.01 28.77
N ASN A 173 6.50 -26.07 28.08
CA ASN A 173 6.27 -25.34 26.84
C ASN A 173 5.55 -24.00 27.12
N SER A 174 5.32 -23.23 26.05
CA SER A 174 4.53 -21.99 26.09
C SER A 174 3.14 -22.21 26.71
N PRO A 175 2.51 -21.19 27.32
CA PRO A 175 1.12 -21.28 27.74
C PRO A 175 0.19 -21.70 26.59
N LEU A 176 -0.79 -22.56 26.91
CA LEU A 176 -1.79 -23.04 25.96
C LEU A 176 -2.69 -21.87 25.53
N ARG A 177 -2.77 -21.60 24.22
CA ARG A 177 -3.69 -20.59 23.68
C ARG A 177 -4.01 -20.81 22.22
N GLU A 178 -5.13 -20.23 21.79
CA GLU A 178 -5.44 -20.03 20.38
C GLU A 178 -4.66 -18.83 19.83
N THR A 179 -4.20 -18.96 18.60
CA THR A 179 -3.55 -17.88 17.85
C THR A 179 -3.70 -18.11 16.34
N ARG A 180 -3.07 -17.25 15.55
CA ARG A 180 -3.07 -17.32 14.08
C ARG A 180 -1.75 -16.84 13.52
N PHE A 181 -1.54 -17.14 12.25
CA PHE A 181 -0.58 -16.44 11.41
C PHE A 181 -1.30 -15.44 10.50
N ASP A 182 -0.65 -14.30 10.26
CA ASP A 182 -0.99 -13.34 9.22
C ASP A 182 0.14 -13.31 8.18
N ILE A 183 -0.12 -12.81 6.96
CA ILE A 183 0.96 -12.56 6.00
C ILE A 183 1.86 -11.43 6.52
N VAL A 184 3.17 -11.43 6.26
CA VAL A 184 4.09 -10.43 6.82
C VAL A 184 3.70 -8.98 6.51
N SER A 185 3.11 -8.72 5.34
CA SER A 185 2.61 -7.38 4.97
C SER A 185 1.41 -6.92 5.81
N ALA A 186 0.72 -7.83 6.51
CA ALA A 186 -0.33 -7.52 7.48
C ALA A 186 0.20 -7.20 8.89
N SER A 187 1.51 -7.34 9.13
CA SER A 187 2.14 -6.98 10.41
C SER A 187 2.01 -5.48 10.71
N GLU A 188 1.67 -5.12 11.95
CA GLU A 188 1.75 -3.72 12.39
C GLU A 188 3.17 -3.18 12.31
N ILE A 189 4.21 -4.02 12.50
CA ILE A 189 5.61 -3.61 12.32
C ILE A 189 5.88 -3.18 10.87
N MET A 190 5.24 -3.82 9.87
CA MET A 190 5.35 -3.38 8.47
C MET A 190 4.68 -2.02 8.26
N ALA A 191 3.50 -1.79 8.88
CA ALA A 191 2.84 -0.49 8.82
C ALA A 191 3.65 0.61 9.52
N ILE A 192 4.26 0.30 10.66
CA ILE A 192 5.15 1.18 11.39
C ILE A 192 6.40 1.51 10.56
N LEU A 193 7.05 0.53 9.95
CA LEU A 193 8.20 0.74 9.07
C LEU A 193 7.85 1.69 7.92
N ALA A 194 6.67 1.54 7.33
CA ALA A 194 6.21 2.41 6.27
C ALA A 194 5.82 3.84 6.75
N LEU A 195 5.47 4.01 8.03
CA LEU A 195 5.04 5.29 8.59
C LEU A 195 6.08 6.00 9.46
N ALA A 196 7.20 5.36 9.76
CA ALA A 196 8.28 5.97 10.53
C ALA A 196 8.91 7.11 9.71
N ALA A 197 9.19 8.25 10.36
CA ALA A 197 9.90 9.37 9.76
C ALA A 197 11.42 9.20 9.78
N ASP A 198 11.93 8.47 10.77
CA ASP A 198 13.34 8.23 11.07
C ASP A 198 13.48 7.07 12.09
N PRO A 199 14.70 6.64 12.47
CA PRO A 199 14.90 5.55 13.44
C PRO A 199 14.39 5.83 14.86
N GLU A 200 14.30 7.10 15.28
CA GLU A 200 13.78 7.48 16.59
C GLU A 200 12.25 7.37 16.62
N ASP A 201 11.57 7.87 15.58
CA ASP A 201 10.14 7.68 15.39
C ASP A 201 9.78 6.20 15.25
N LEU A 202 10.59 5.40 14.54
CA LEU A 202 10.44 3.94 14.49
C LEU A 202 10.43 3.34 15.91
N ARG A 203 11.40 3.70 16.76
CA ARG A 203 11.48 3.23 18.14
C ARG A 203 10.23 3.61 18.95
N ASN A 204 9.79 4.86 18.86
CA ASN A 204 8.64 5.39 19.58
C ASN A 204 7.31 4.74 19.11
N ARG A 205 7.22 4.36 17.84
CA ARG A 205 6.08 3.61 17.30
C ARG A 205 6.08 2.17 17.76
N LEU A 206 7.24 1.51 17.75
CA LEU A 206 7.37 0.14 18.25
C LEU A 206 7.04 0.04 19.74
N SER A 207 7.42 1.02 20.57
CA SER A 207 7.12 1.02 22.01
C SER A 207 5.61 1.03 22.30
N ARG A 208 4.85 1.75 21.47
CA ARG A 208 3.39 1.90 21.58
C ARG A 208 2.56 0.73 21.04
N ILE A 209 3.16 -0.27 20.42
CA ILE A 209 2.43 -1.46 19.96
C ILE A 209 1.76 -2.12 21.18
N VAL A 210 0.46 -2.38 21.10
CA VAL A 210 -0.30 -3.11 22.11
C VAL A 210 -0.35 -4.59 21.74
N VAL A 211 0.16 -5.45 22.62
CA VAL A 211 0.24 -6.90 22.40
C VAL A 211 -0.93 -7.67 22.98
N GLY A 212 -1.71 -7.04 23.86
CA GLY A 212 -2.85 -7.64 24.53
C GLY A 212 -3.38 -6.77 25.66
N PHE A 213 -4.24 -7.36 26.48
CA PHE A 213 -4.86 -6.70 27.62
C PHE A 213 -4.79 -7.58 28.88
N THR A 214 -4.70 -6.94 30.04
CA THR A 214 -4.85 -7.60 31.34
C THR A 214 -6.32 -7.93 31.64
N ASP A 215 -6.57 -8.71 32.70
CA ASP A 215 -7.92 -8.98 33.21
C ASP A 215 -8.69 -7.71 33.62
N SER A 216 -7.98 -6.65 34.02
CA SER A 216 -8.58 -5.35 34.32
C SER A 216 -8.89 -4.51 33.07
N GLY A 217 -8.51 -5.00 31.89
CA GLY A 217 -8.71 -4.30 30.62
C GLY A 217 -7.64 -3.26 30.30
N GLU A 218 -6.53 -3.22 31.05
CA GLU A 218 -5.41 -2.32 30.76
C GLU A 218 -4.59 -2.86 29.58
N PRO A 219 -4.17 -2.01 28.62
CA PRO A 219 -3.34 -2.44 27.51
C PRO A 219 -1.94 -2.81 27.99
N VAL A 220 -1.39 -3.88 27.42
CA VAL A 220 0.02 -4.24 27.60
C VAL A 220 0.76 -3.88 26.32
N SER A 221 1.73 -2.98 26.42
CA SER A 221 2.53 -2.49 25.30
C SER A 221 3.88 -3.20 25.18
N VAL A 222 4.58 -3.00 24.07
CA VAL A 222 5.97 -3.47 23.90
C VAL A 222 6.92 -2.77 24.87
N GLU A 223 6.62 -1.52 25.23
CA GLU A 223 7.36 -0.78 26.25
C GLU A 223 7.28 -1.45 27.62
N ASP A 224 6.09 -1.90 28.03
CA ASP A 224 5.87 -2.61 29.31
C ASP A 224 6.66 -3.92 29.39
N LEU A 225 6.95 -4.53 28.24
CA LEU A 225 7.77 -5.74 28.16
C LEU A 225 9.27 -5.45 28.20
N GLY A 226 9.70 -4.21 27.94
CA GLY A 226 11.10 -3.80 27.93
C GLY A 226 11.90 -4.31 26.72
N VAL A 227 11.24 -4.61 25.59
CA VAL A 227 11.88 -5.33 24.46
C VAL A 227 12.06 -4.51 23.18
N VAL A 228 11.77 -3.21 23.22
CA VAL A 228 11.88 -2.30 22.05
C VAL A 228 13.28 -2.36 21.41
N GLY A 229 14.34 -2.38 22.22
CA GLY A 229 15.72 -2.44 21.73
C GLY A 229 16.04 -3.70 20.90
N SER A 230 15.45 -4.84 21.26
CA SER A 230 15.62 -6.09 20.52
C SER A 230 14.96 -6.01 19.13
N LEU A 231 13.79 -5.37 19.05
CA LEU A 231 13.10 -5.16 17.77
C LEU A 231 13.86 -4.17 16.89
N MET A 232 14.35 -3.06 17.47
CA MET A 232 15.21 -2.10 16.77
C MET A 232 16.47 -2.73 16.21
N THR A 233 17.07 -3.69 16.92
CA THR A 233 18.28 -4.39 16.46
C THR A 233 18.02 -5.20 15.19
N LEU A 234 16.86 -5.87 15.10
CA LEU A 234 16.48 -6.63 13.90
C LEU A 234 16.12 -5.74 12.71
N LEU A 235 15.59 -4.54 12.98
CA LEU A 235 15.12 -3.59 11.97
C LEU A 235 16.16 -2.53 11.58
N ARG A 236 17.37 -2.60 12.15
CA ARG A 236 18.42 -1.57 11.99
C ARG A 236 18.60 -1.16 10.53
N ASP A 237 18.86 -2.14 9.68
CA ASP A 237 19.14 -1.89 8.26
C ASP A 237 17.86 -1.76 7.42
N THR A 238 16.75 -2.24 7.96
CA THR A 238 15.44 -2.21 7.32
C THR A 238 14.87 -0.80 7.22
N THR A 239 15.36 0.18 7.97
CA THR A 239 14.92 1.58 7.84
C THR A 239 15.41 2.27 6.57
N MET A 240 16.49 1.76 5.95
CA MET A 240 17.12 2.34 4.78
C MET A 240 16.38 1.95 3.49
N PRO A 241 15.90 2.90 2.67
CA PRO A 241 15.26 2.63 1.39
C PRO A 241 16.18 1.90 0.41
N ASN A 242 15.61 1.04 -0.43
CA ASN A 242 16.35 0.28 -1.42
C ASN A 242 16.27 0.96 -2.80
N MET A 243 17.42 1.32 -3.37
CA MET A 243 17.54 1.84 -4.73
C MET A 243 17.71 0.71 -5.74
N VAL A 244 16.94 0.82 -6.82
CA VAL A 244 17.02 0.05 -8.08
C VAL A 244 16.79 1.00 -9.25
N GLN A 245 16.50 0.49 -10.45
CA GLN A 245 16.29 1.32 -11.63
C GLN A 245 15.09 0.85 -12.47
N THR A 246 14.48 1.76 -13.22
CA THR A 246 13.56 1.41 -14.31
C THR A 246 14.33 0.77 -15.47
N LEU A 247 13.60 0.17 -16.42
CA LEU A 247 14.20 -0.42 -17.62
C LEU A 247 14.98 0.60 -18.47
N GLU A 248 14.59 1.87 -18.43
CA GLU A 248 15.27 2.98 -19.11
C GLU A 248 16.30 3.72 -18.22
N GLY A 249 16.60 3.19 -17.04
CA GLY A 249 17.69 3.66 -16.20
C GLY A 249 17.38 4.87 -15.32
N GLN A 250 16.10 5.18 -15.06
CA GLN A 250 15.73 6.16 -14.03
C GLN A 250 15.77 5.51 -12.64
N PRO A 251 16.09 6.26 -11.58
CA PRO A 251 16.09 5.74 -10.22
C PRO A 251 14.70 5.31 -9.73
N SER A 252 14.66 4.22 -8.97
CA SER A 252 13.46 3.75 -8.29
C SER A 252 13.80 3.36 -6.85
N LEU A 253 12.96 3.78 -5.90
CA LEU A 253 13.05 3.35 -4.52
C LEU A 253 11.94 2.34 -4.20
N ILE A 254 12.30 1.17 -3.70
CA ILE A 254 11.36 0.14 -3.27
C ILE A 254 11.54 -0.07 -1.78
N HIS A 255 10.53 0.26 -0.98
CA HIS A 255 10.69 0.21 0.48
C HIS A 255 9.38 0.07 1.23
N ALA A 256 9.36 -0.90 2.16
CA ALA A 256 8.19 -1.38 2.89
C ALA A 256 7.06 -1.87 1.97
N GLY A 257 6.10 -2.59 2.53
CA GLY A 257 4.99 -3.15 1.76
C GLY A 257 3.78 -3.50 2.61
N PRO A 258 3.19 -2.55 3.37
CA PRO A 258 2.03 -2.83 4.19
C PRO A 258 0.80 -3.20 3.35
N PHE A 259 -0.05 -4.03 3.91
CA PHE A 259 -1.23 -4.54 3.21
C PHE A 259 -2.28 -3.43 3.03
N GLY A 260 -2.79 -3.22 1.82
CA GLY A 260 -3.67 -2.08 1.52
C GLY A 260 -5.08 -2.16 2.12
N ASN A 261 -5.46 -3.28 2.73
CA ASN A 261 -6.76 -3.44 3.37
C ASN A 261 -6.71 -3.06 4.85
N ILE A 262 -5.92 -3.79 5.64
CA ILE A 262 -5.85 -3.58 7.10
C ILE A 262 -4.78 -2.55 7.52
N ALA A 263 -4.03 -2.01 6.55
CA ALA A 263 -3.11 -0.90 6.71
C ALA A 263 -3.27 0.07 5.51
N HIS A 264 -2.40 1.08 5.46
CA HIS A 264 -2.51 2.21 4.53
C HIS A 264 -2.03 1.91 3.09
N GLY A 265 -1.34 0.79 2.85
CA GLY A 265 -1.05 0.31 1.50
C GLY A 265 -0.12 1.18 0.65
N CYS A 266 0.82 1.89 1.26
CA CYS A 266 1.79 2.76 0.58
C CYS A 266 3.24 2.35 0.89
N SER A 267 4.20 2.82 0.08
CA SER A 267 5.63 2.74 0.37
C SER A 267 6.00 3.59 1.59
N SER A 268 7.24 3.49 2.07
CA SER A 268 7.68 4.21 3.27
C SER A 268 7.70 5.74 3.15
N ILE A 269 7.45 6.46 4.25
CA ILE A 269 7.67 7.91 4.37
C ILE A 269 9.13 8.29 4.17
N ILE A 270 10.07 7.53 4.75
CA ILE A 270 11.52 7.76 4.58
C ILE A 270 11.91 7.75 3.10
N GLY A 271 11.41 6.78 2.33
CA GLY A 271 11.66 6.68 0.90
C GLY A 271 11.15 7.90 0.12
N ASP A 272 9.96 8.39 0.45
CA ASP A 272 9.41 9.59 -0.20
C ASP A 272 10.21 10.85 0.17
N LYS A 273 10.55 11.05 1.45
CA LYS A 273 11.40 12.18 1.90
C LYS A 273 12.75 12.17 1.20
N LEU A 274 13.35 11.00 1.09
CA LEU A 274 14.62 10.83 0.41
C LEU A 274 14.50 11.15 -1.09
N ALA A 275 13.51 10.59 -1.78
CA ALA A 275 13.27 10.92 -3.18
C ALA A 275 13.00 12.41 -3.41
N LEU A 276 12.19 13.05 -2.56
CA LEU A 276 11.83 14.47 -2.68
C LEU A 276 13.01 15.42 -2.44
N SER A 277 14.04 14.96 -1.72
CA SER A 277 15.25 15.75 -1.45
C SER A 277 16.27 15.68 -2.60
N TYR A 278 16.06 14.77 -3.56
CA TYR A 278 17.02 14.46 -4.63
C TYR A 278 16.45 14.60 -6.05
N SER A 279 15.16 14.89 -6.21
CA SER A 279 14.49 14.91 -7.51
C SER A 279 13.47 16.03 -7.65
N ASP A 280 13.16 16.39 -8.90
CA ASP A 280 12.14 17.38 -9.23
C ASP A 280 10.73 16.82 -9.01
N PHE A 281 10.56 15.51 -9.29
CA PHE A 281 9.28 14.80 -9.21
C PHE A 281 9.44 13.45 -8.51
N VAL A 282 8.53 13.16 -7.58
CA VAL A 282 8.41 11.85 -6.94
C VAL A 282 7.08 11.25 -7.30
N ILE A 283 7.11 10.11 -7.99
CA ILE A 283 5.93 9.36 -8.39
C ILE A 283 5.75 8.21 -7.39
N THR A 284 4.83 8.37 -6.44
CA THR A 284 4.46 7.31 -5.50
C THR A 284 3.17 6.65 -5.94
N GLU A 285 2.89 5.43 -5.48
CA GLU A 285 1.58 4.80 -5.66
C GLU A 285 0.88 4.50 -4.34
N ALA A 286 -0.45 4.36 -4.41
CA ALA A 286 -1.27 3.81 -3.34
C ALA A 286 -2.03 2.56 -3.81
N GLY A 287 -2.08 1.53 -2.96
CA GLY A 287 -2.66 0.23 -3.31
C GLY A 287 -4.17 0.27 -3.62
N PHE A 288 -4.69 -0.68 -4.40
CA PHE A 288 -6.11 -0.74 -4.79
C PHE A 288 -6.61 0.50 -5.56
N GLY A 289 -7.89 0.85 -5.42
CA GLY A 289 -8.49 2.03 -6.05
C GLY A 289 -8.37 3.27 -5.17
N SER A 290 -8.86 4.41 -5.67
CA SER A 290 -8.77 5.68 -4.93
C SER A 290 -9.64 5.72 -3.66
N ASP A 291 -10.63 4.83 -3.59
CA ASP A 291 -11.51 4.59 -2.44
C ASP A 291 -10.82 3.87 -1.28
N LEU A 292 -9.66 3.24 -1.50
CA LEU A 292 -8.90 2.58 -0.44
C LEU A 292 -7.50 3.15 -0.30
N GLY A 293 -6.61 2.91 -1.26
CA GLY A 293 -5.20 3.31 -1.10
C GLY A 293 -5.03 4.80 -1.07
N PHE A 294 -5.61 5.52 -2.02
CA PHE A 294 -5.47 6.98 -2.08
C PHE A 294 -6.14 7.65 -0.88
N GLU A 295 -7.35 7.22 -0.51
CA GLU A 295 -8.03 7.67 0.72
C GLU A 295 -7.12 7.52 1.95
N LYS A 296 -6.49 6.35 2.14
CA LYS A 296 -5.57 6.12 3.26
C LYS A 296 -4.25 6.85 3.13
N PHE A 297 -3.75 7.01 1.90
CA PHE A 297 -2.59 7.85 1.64
C PHE A 297 -2.87 9.26 2.17
N MET A 298 -4.01 9.85 1.84
CA MET A 298 -4.43 11.15 2.33
C MET A 298 -4.68 11.13 3.85
N HIS A 299 -5.59 10.32 4.37
CA HIS A 299 -5.98 10.40 5.78
C HIS A 299 -4.95 9.87 6.80
N ILE A 300 -3.99 9.06 6.36
CA ILE A 300 -2.97 8.45 7.23
C ILE A 300 -1.59 8.95 6.85
N LYS A 301 -1.10 8.64 5.64
CA LYS A 301 0.29 8.92 5.26
C LYS A 301 0.58 10.43 5.19
N THR A 302 -0.25 11.23 4.54
CA THR A 302 0.01 12.68 4.43
C THR A 302 -0.07 13.38 5.79
N ARG A 303 -1.05 13.02 6.64
CA ARG A 303 -1.19 13.57 7.99
C ARG A 303 0.00 13.24 8.89
N GLN A 304 0.49 12.00 8.83
CA GLN A 304 1.62 11.57 9.67
C GLN A 304 2.98 12.02 9.13
N SER A 305 3.12 12.18 7.81
CA SER A 305 4.38 12.59 7.18
C SER A 305 4.54 14.10 7.03
N GLY A 306 3.44 14.85 6.97
CA GLY A 306 3.41 16.24 6.52
C GLY A 306 3.59 16.41 5.00
N LEU A 307 3.70 15.32 4.23
CA LEU A 307 3.95 15.35 2.78
C LEU A 307 2.62 15.35 2.01
N ASN A 308 2.22 16.53 1.53
CA ASN A 308 1.03 16.65 0.68
C ASN A 308 1.39 16.47 -0.81
N PRO A 309 0.62 15.65 -1.57
CA PRO A 309 0.80 15.54 -3.00
C PRO A 309 0.37 16.83 -3.71
N ARG A 310 1.01 17.13 -4.84
CA ARG A 310 0.69 18.26 -5.73
C ARG A 310 -0.40 17.92 -6.73
N ALA A 311 -0.48 16.66 -7.15
CA ALA A 311 -1.50 16.15 -8.04
C ALA A 311 -1.69 14.65 -7.80
N ALA A 312 -2.83 14.12 -8.25
CA ALA A 312 -3.06 12.69 -8.33
C ALA A 312 -3.23 12.26 -9.79
N VAL A 313 -2.63 11.12 -10.13
CA VAL A 313 -2.85 10.44 -11.42
C VAL A 313 -3.83 9.29 -11.19
N LEU A 314 -4.99 9.35 -11.83
CA LEU A 314 -6.04 8.34 -11.72
C LEU A 314 -5.99 7.41 -12.95
N VAL A 315 -5.53 6.18 -12.74
CA VAL A 315 -5.42 5.18 -13.80
C VAL A 315 -6.77 4.52 -14.08
N ALA A 316 -7.17 4.52 -15.35
CA ALA A 316 -8.35 3.83 -15.86
C ALA A 316 -8.01 3.09 -17.16
N SER A 317 -8.80 2.07 -17.51
CA SER A 317 -8.69 1.38 -18.79
C SER A 317 -10.08 1.12 -19.38
N VAL A 318 -10.16 1.06 -20.71
CA VAL A 318 -11.39 0.76 -21.45
C VAL A 318 -12.01 -0.55 -20.97
N ARG A 319 -11.20 -1.60 -20.79
CA ARG A 319 -11.64 -2.91 -20.34
C ARG A 319 -12.21 -2.89 -18.92
N ALA A 320 -11.62 -2.11 -18.01
CA ALA A 320 -12.13 -1.98 -16.64
C ALA A 320 -13.46 -1.22 -16.61
N LEU A 321 -13.63 -0.19 -17.45
CA LEU A 321 -14.91 0.51 -17.57
C LEU A 321 -15.99 -0.37 -18.18
N LYS A 322 -15.69 -1.14 -19.24
CA LYS A 322 -16.64 -2.15 -19.75
C LYS A 322 -17.08 -3.14 -18.67
N TRP A 323 -16.15 -3.62 -17.84
CA TRP A 323 -16.46 -4.51 -16.72
C TRP A 323 -17.43 -3.89 -15.72
N HIS A 324 -17.21 -2.62 -15.37
CA HIS A 324 -18.10 -1.86 -14.50
C HIS A 324 -19.43 -1.51 -15.14
N GLY A 325 -19.49 -1.41 -16.48
CA GLY A 325 -20.73 -1.30 -17.26
C GLY A 325 -21.49 -2.61 -17.44
N GLY A 326 -21.01 -3.71 -16.84
CA GLY A 326 -21.70 -5.00 -16.83
C GLY A 326 -21.23 -6.01 -17.87
N ALA A 327 -20.18 -5.70 -18.64
CA ALA A 327 -19.63 -6.67 -19.59
C ALA A 327 -19.08 -7.92 -18.89
N ASN A 328 -19.17 -9.07 -19.56
CA ASN A 328 -18.58 -10.30 -19.06
C ASN A 328 -17.07 -10.31 -19.31
N ARG A 329 -16.33 -11.07 -18.48
CA ARG A 329 -14.87 -11.19 -18.58
C ARG A 329 -14.39 -11.60 -19.98
N ARG A 330 -15.12 -12.49 -20.65
CA ARG A 330 -14.78 -13.00 -21.99
C ARG A 330 -14.97 -11.98 -23.12
N ASP A 331 -15.81 -10.97 -22.89
CA ASP A 331 -16.22 -10.00 -23.91
C ASP A 331 -15.37 -8.70 -23.84
N LEU A 332 -14.46 -8.59 -22.86
CA LEU A 332 -13.69 -7.36 -22.61
C LEU A 332 -12.73 -6.97 -23.74
N ALA A 333 -12.35 -7.91 -24.61
CA ALA A 333 -11.48 -7.64 -25.77
C ALA A 333 -12.25 -7.11 -26.99
N THR A 334 -13.58 -7.23 -26.99
CA THR A 334 -14.42 -6.74 -28.09
C THR A 334 -14.77 -5.27 -27.86
N PRO A 335 -14.65 -4.39 -28.87
CA PRO A 335 -15.07 -3.00 -28.74
C PRO A 335 -16.55 -2.86 -28.36
N ASN A 336 -16.83 -2.06 -27.33
CA ASN A 336 -18.18 -1.76 -26.86
C ASN A 336 -18.21 -0.39 -26.13
N PRO A 337 -18.30 0.73 -26.87
CA PRO A 337 -18.37 2.08 -26.28
C PRO A 337 -19.55 2.28 -25.34
N GLU A 338 -20.70 1.63 -25.57
CA GLU A 338 -21.87 1.73 -24.70
C GLU A 338 -21.58 1.18 -23.29
N ALA A 339 -20.88 0.04 -23.21
CA ALA A 339 -20.45 -0.53 -21.94
C ALA A 339 -19.39 0.34 -21.24
N VAL A 340 -18.52 1.03 -21.99
CA VAL A 340 -17.59 2.03 -21.43
C VAL A 340 -18.38 3.17 -20.79
N THR A 341 -19.36 3.73 -21.51
CA THR A 341 -20.22 4.82 -21.01
C THR A 341 -21.01 4.39 -19.77
N ALA A 342 -21.62 3.19 -19.79
CA ALA A 342 -22.34 2.65 -18.62
C ALA A 342 -21.42 2.46 -17.39
N GLY A 343 -20.17 2.03 -17.61
CA GLY A 343 -19.16 1.90 -16.57
C GLY A 343 -18.54 3.22 -16.12
N GLY A 344 -18.77 4.31 -16.85
CA GLY A 344 -18.24 5.64 -16.60
C GLY A 344 -18.55 6.16 -15.20
N SER A 345 -19.69 5.76 -14.61
CA SER A 345 -20.05 6.08 -13.23
C SER A 345 -18.96 5.77 -12.20
N ASN A 346 -18.18 4.69 -12.41
CA ASN A 346 -17.05 4.37 -11.54
C ASN A 346 -15.90 5.38 -11.67
N LEU A 347 -15.55 5.76 -12.91
CA LEU A 347 -14.53 6.78 -13.17
C LEU A 347 -14.93 8.14 -12.58
N VAL A 348 -16.18 8.56 -12.83
CA VAL A 348 -16.74 9.81 -12.28
C VAL A 348 -16.61 9.82 -10.75
N HIS A 349 -16.98 8.72 -10.09
CA HIS A 349 -16.85 8.57 -8.64
C HIS A 349 -15.41 8.77 -8.16
N HIS A 350 -14.45 8.09 -8.79
CA HIS A 350 -13.05 8.16 -8.39
C HIS A 350 -12.40 9.53 -8.67
N ILE A 351 -12.82 10.23 -9.73
CA ILE A 351 -12.44 11.63 -9.97
C ILE A 351 -13.01 12.51 -8.84
N GLY A 352 -14.28 12.31 -8.47
CA GLY A 352 -14.93 13.00 -7.36
C GLY A 352 -14.18 12.82 -6.03
N ILE A 353 -13.70 11.61 -5.73
CA ILE A 353 -12.85 11.36 -4.55
C ILE A 353 -11.61 12.25 -4.58
N VAL A 354 -10.84 12.23 -5.68
CA VAL A 354 -9.59 13.02 -5.79
C VAL A 354 -9.86 14.52 -5.63
N LYS A 355 -10.87 15.03 -6.35
CA LYS A 355 -11.24 16.45 -6.28
C LYS A 355 -11.80 16.83 -4.91
N GLY A 356 -12.42 15.91 -4.19
CA GLY A 356 -12.90 16.10 -2.81
C GLY A 356 -11.80 16.37 -1.79
N PHE A 357 -10.56 15.95 -2.06
CA PHE A 357 -9.37 16.34 -1.29
C PHE A 357 -8.73 17.65 -1.76
N GLY A 358 -9.31 18.33 -2.76
CA GLY A 358 -8.77 19.57 -3.32
C GLY A 358 -7.58 19.38 -4.26
N LEU A 359 -7.29 18.15 -4.70
CA LEU A 359 -6.16 17.86 -5.58
C LEU A 359 -6.53 17.97 -7.07
N PRO A 360 -5.61 18.45 -7.92
CA PRO A 360 -5.67 18.22 -9.37
C PRO A 360 -5.71 16.72 -9.70
N CYS A 361 -6.58 16.33 -10.63
CA CYS A 361 -6.79 14.97 -11.08
C CYS A 361 -6.44 14.82 -12.55
N VAL A 362 -5.35 14.10 -12.85
CA VAL A 362 -4.96 13.73 -14.22
C VAL A 362 -5.38 12.27 -14.45
N VAL A 363 -6.30 12.02 -15.38
CA VAL A 363 -6.71 10.67 -15.73
C VAL A 363 -5.74 10.09 -16.75
N ALA A 364 -5.10 8.98 -16.39
CA ALA A 364 -4.25 8.19 -17.29
C ALA A 364 -5.08 7.04 -17.88
N ILE A 365 -5.40 7.12 -19.16
CA ILE A 365 -6.13 6.10 -19.91
C ILE A 365 -5.11 5.08 -20.42
N ASN A 366 -4.89 4.02 -19.65
CA ASN A 366 -3.90 3.00 -19.98
C ASN A 366 -4.38 2.18 -21.18
N ARG A 367 -3.62 2.26 -22.28
CA ARG A 367 -4.01 1.74 -23.60
C ARG A 367 -3.71 0.25 -23.71
N PHE A 368 -4.69 -0.50 -24.22
CA PHE A 368 -4.51 -1.89 -24.64
C PHE A 368 -4.69 -2.01 -26.15
N GLY A 369 -4.02 -3.00 -26.76
CA GLY A 369 -4.06 -3.20 -28.22
C GLY A 369 -5.45 -3.53 -28.79
N THR A 370 -6.42 -3.87 -27.94
CA THR A 370 -7.81 -4.16 -28.32
C THR A 370 -8.75 -2.96 -28.21
N ASP A 371 -8.28 -1.84 -27.66
CA ASP A 371 -9.12 -0.67 -27.41
C ASP A 371 -9.36 0.09 -28.71
N SER A 372 -10.62 0.42 -29.01
CA SER A 372 -10.95 1.21 -30.20
C SER A 372 -10.82 2.73 -29.94
N PRO A 373 -10.58 3.55 -30.98
CA PRO A 373 -10.57 5.01 -30.84
C PRO A 373 -11.84 5.55 -30.19
N GLU A 374 -13.01 5.02 -30.56
CA GLU A 374 -14.31 5.45 -30.02
C GLU A 374 -14.44 5.14 -28.52
N GLU A 375 -13.89 4.01 -28.06
CA GLU A 375 -13.86 3.69 -26.64
C GLU A 375 -12.93 4.64 -25.87
N LEU A 376 -11.74 4.94 -26.40
CA LEU A 376 -10.79 5.85 -25.79
C LEU A 376 -11.35 7.28 -25.70
N ASP A 377 -12.01 7.75 -26.76
CA ASP A 377 -12.69 9.04 -26.81
C ASP A 377 -13.84 9.11 -25.79
N ALA A 378 -14.60 8.03 -25.62
CA ALA A 378 -15.64 7.95 -24.58
C ALA A 378 -15.05 8.09 -23.17
N VAL A 379 -13.94 7.41 -22.86
CA VAL A 379 -13.26 7.56 -21.56
C VAL A 379 -12.80 9.00 -21.34
N ARG A 380 -12.19 9.61 -22.36
CA ARG A 380 -11.73 11.00 -22.29
C ARG A 380 -12.89 11.96 -22.04
N ALA A 381 -14.00 11.82 -22.76
CA ALA A 381 -15.19 12.66 -22.58
C ALA A 381 -15.73 12.56 -21.15
N ILE A 382 -15.94 11.34 -20.65
CA ILE A 382 -16.43 11.09 -19.28
C ILE A 382 -15.51 11.71 -18.24
N ALA A 383 -14.18 11.56 -18.40
CA ALA A 383 -13.21 12.12 -17.48
C ALA A 383 -13.26 13.66 -17.42
N MET A 384 -13.27 14.30 -18.59
CA MET A 384 -13.28 15.76 -18.68
C MET A 384 -14.61 16.35 -18.17
N GLU A 385 -15.75 15.72 -18.51
CA GLU A 385 -17.07 16.12 -18.00
C GLU A 385 -17.18 15.98 -16.47
N ALA A 386 -16.50 14.98 -15.89
CA ALA A 386 -16.42 14.79 -14.44
C ALA A 386 -15.49 15.78 -13.72
N GLY A 387 -14.80 16.67 -14.45
CA GLY A 387 -13.92 17.69 -13.89
C GLY A 387 -12.48 17.23 -13.66
N ALA A 388 -12.00 16.23 -14.40
CA ALA A 388 -10.56 15.96 -14.49
C ALA A 388 -9.83 17.17 -15.09
N ASP A 389 -8.63 17.43 -14.60
CA ASP A 389 -7.77 18.52 -15.06
C ASP A 389 -7.11 18.17 -16.40
N ALA A 390 -6.88 16.87 -16.65
CA ALA A 390 -6.50 16.33 -17.95
C ALA A 390 -6.90 14.84 -18.05
N ALA A 391 -7.09 14.35 -19.29
CA ALA A 391 -7.32 12.94 -19.57
C ALA A 391 -6.47 12.50 -20.78
N VAL A 392 -5.43 11.71 -20.49
CA VAL A 392 -4.34 11.44 -21.44
C VAL A 392 -4.18 9.94 -21.65
N GLU A 393 -3.99 9.52 -22.90
CA GLU A 393 -3.63 8.15 -23.23
C GLU A 393 -2.22 7.83 -22.74
N ALA A 394 -2.06 6.66 -22.12
CA ALA A 394 -0.79 6.18 -21.58
C ALA A 394 -0.45 4.84 -22.22
N ASP A 395 0.69 4.76 -22.91
CA ASP A 395 1.15 3.54 -23.61
C ASP A 395 2.54 3.09 -23.10
N GLY A 396 2.74 3.19 -21.78
CA GLY A 396 4.00 2.82 -21.13
C GLY A 396 4.33 1.33 -21.26
N PHE A 397 3.31 0.47 -21.34
CA PHE A 397 3.53 -0.97 -21.51
C PHE A 397 4.21 -1.30 -22.85
N ALA A 398 3.72 -0.76 -23.97
CA ALA A 398 4.25 -1.10 -25.28
C ALA A 398 5.38 -0.18 -25.74
N ARG A 399 5.44 1.07 -25.26
CA ARG A 399 6.36 2.10 -25.76
C ARG A 399 7.28 2.72 -24.70
N GLY A 400 7.25 2.24 -23.46
CA GLY A 400 8.10 2.75 -22.38
C GLY A 400 7.86 4.25 -22.14
N GLY A 401 8.92 5.01 -21.87
CA GLY A 401 8.86 6.45 -21.64
C GLY A 401 8.33 7.23 -22.83
N ASP A 402 8.58 6.77 -24.07
CA ASP A 402 8.08 7.44 -25.28
C ASP A 402 6.55 7.37 -25.40
N GLY A 403 5.91 6.41 -24.74
CA GLY A 403 4.45 6.31 -24.64
C GLY A 403 3.83 7.09 -23.48
N MET A 404 4.64 7.86 -22.73
CA MET A 404 4.26 8.48 -21.46
C MET A 404 4.60 9.97 -21.37
N THR A 405 5.19 10.56 -22.43
CA THR A 405 5.58 11.98 -22.47
C THR A 405 4.41 12.92 -22.28
N ASP A 406 3.26 12.64 -22.91
CA ASP A 406 2.08 13.50 -22.84
C ASP A 406 1.47 13.47 -21.44
N LEU A 407 1.45 12.30 -20.80
CA LEU A 407 1.01 12.17 -19.41
C LEU A 407 1.97 12.90 -18.47
N ALA A 408 3.29 12.76 -18.69
CA ALA A 408 4.29 13.48 -17.89
C ALA A 408 4.13 14.99 -18.01
N GLN A 409 3.88 15.50 -19.22
CA GLN A 409 3.63 16.92 -19.46
C GLN A 409 2.36 17.42 -18.75
N ALA A 410 1.24 16.67 -18.85
CA ALA A 410 0.02 17.00 -18.13
C ALA A 410 0.21 17.01 -16.60
N VAL A 411 1.05 16.13 -16.06
CA VAL A 411 1.40 16.12 -14.63
C VAL A 411 2.30 17.31 -14.26
N VAL A 412 3.22 17.74 -15.12
CA VAL A 412 4.00 18.98 -14.89
C VAL A 412 3.05 20.16 -14.69
N GLU A 413 2.07 20.32 -15.59
CA GLU A 413 1.06 21.39 -15.55
C GLU A 413 0.16 21.28 -14.31
N ALA A 414 -0.34 20.08 -14.01
CA ALA A 414 -1.19 19.85 -12.84
C ALA A 414 -0.49 20.12 -11.50
N THR A 415 0.85 20.16 -11.47
CA THR A 415 1.63 20.36 -10.25
C THR A 415 2.19 21.77 -10.08
N GLU A 416 1.85 22.71 -10.97
CA GLU A 416 2.34 24.11 -10.90
C GLU A 416 1.86 24.83 -9.64
N ASN A 417 0.62 24.57 -9.23
CA ASN A 417 0.00 25.21 -8.06
C ASN A 417 0.12 24.33 -6.81
N ILE A 418 0.07 24.96 -5.63
CA ILE A 418 -0.04 24.25 -4.35
C ILE A 418 -1.53 24.00 -4.08
N PRO A 419 -2.00 22.73 -4.03
CA PRO A 419 -3.40 22.47 -3.71
C PRO A 419 -3.70 22.79 -2.25
N ASN A 420 -4.94 23.21 -1.97
CA ASN A 420 -5.45 23.33 -0.61
C ASN A 420 -6.11 22.01 -0.22
N VAL A 421 -5.38 21.18 0.53
CA VAL A 421 -5.84 19.83 0.90
C VAL A 421 -6.96 19.90 1.93
N THR A 422 -8.07 19.24 1.61
CA THR A 422 -9.20 18.99 2.52
C THR A 422 -9.30 17.51 2.85
N TYR A 423 -9.90 17.17 3.98
CA TYR A 423 -10.09 15.78 4.40
C TYR A 423 -11.58 15.47 4.63
N ALA A 424 -11.95 14.19 4.56
CA ALA A 424 -13.34 13.77 4.77
C ALA A 424 -13.82 13.90 6.23
N TYR A 425 -12.90 14.03 7.19
CA TYR A 425 -13.19 14.17 8.62
C TYR A 425 -12.06 14.91 9.36
N SER A 426 -12.35 15.53 10.51
CA SER A 426 -11.35 16.06 11.44
C SER A 426 -10.81 14.96 12.37
N LEU A 427 -9.57 15.09 12.84
CA LEU A 427 -9.05 14.17 13.87
C LEU A 427 -9.78 14.33 15.22
N ASP A 428 -10.38 15.48 15.48
CA ASP A 428 -11.16 15.74 16.70
C ASP A 428 -12.60 15.19 16.63
N ASP A 429 -13.03 14.70 15.45
CA ASP A 429 -14.34 14.08 15.30
C ASP A 429 -14.40 12.75 16.07
N SER A 430 -15.58 12.37 16.57
CA SER A 430 -15.74 11.02 17.13
C SER A 430 -15.47 9.96 16.06
N VAL A 431 -15.00 8.78 16.47
CA VAL A 431 -14.70 7.68 15.54
C VAL A 431 -15.92 7.33 14.66
N GLU A 432 -17.12 7.40 15.22
CA GLU A 432 -18.36 7.19 14.46
C GLU A 432 -18.55 8.24 13.35
N GLN A 433 -18.25 9.52 13.63
CA GLN A 433 -18.32 10.59 12.64
C GLN A 433 -17.22 10.46 11.58
N LYS A 434 -15.99 10.07 11.97
CA LYS A 434 -14.92 9.79 11.01
C LYS A 434 -15.31 8.70 10.01
N VAL A 435 -15.85 7.60 10.52
CA VAL A 435 -16.34 6.49 9.69
C VAL A 435 -17.53 6.91 8.83
N LEU A 436 -18.46 7.71 9.36
CA LEU A 436 -19.58 8.23 8.58
C LEU A 436 -19.14 9.18 7.46
N GLY A 437 -18.14 10.02 7.72
CA GLY A 437 -17.53 10.91 6.73
C GLY A 437 -16.95 10.12 5.56
N LEU A 438 -16.16 9.07 5.85
CA LEU A 438 -15.65 8.15 4.83
C LEU A 438 -16.78 7.43 4.09
N ALA A 439 -17.77 6.90 4.81
CA ALA A 439 -18.89 6.18 4.23
C ALA A 439 -19.66 7.01 3.19
N ARG A 440 -19.92 8.28 3.51
CA ARG A 440 -20.65 9.19 2.61
C ARG A 440 -19.79 9.69 1.46
N GLN A 441 -18.60 10.23 1.77
CA GLN A 441 -17.79 10.96 0.78
C GLN A 441 -16.96 10.05 -0.11
N VAL A 442 -16.57 8.86 0.38
CA VAL A 442 -15.69 7.94 -0.36
C VAL A 442 -16.44 6.71 -0.87
N TYR A 443 -17.41 6.19 -0.10
CA TYR A 443 -18.12 4.95 -0.45
C TYR A 443 -19.52 5.17 -1.02
N HIS A 444 -20.06 6.39 -0.98
CA HIS A 444 -21.46 6.68 -1.38
C HIS A 444 -22.50 5.85 -0.60
N ALA A 445 -22.22 5.55 0.67
CA ALA A 445 -23.19 4.98 1.59
C ALA A 445 -23.95 6.08 2.36
N ASP A 446 -25.24 5.87 2.63
CA ASP A 446 -26.07 6.89 3.30
C ASP A 446 -25.81 6.96 4.80
N THR A 447 -25.59 5.79 5.38
CA THR A 447 -25.49 5.54 6.82
C THR A 447 -24.46 4.46 7.13
N VAL A 448 -24.12 4.31 8.41
CA VAL A 448 -23.21 3.28 8.91
C VAL A 448 -23.96 2.44 9.95
N THR A 449 -23.83 1.12 9.86
CA THR A 449 -24.31 0.20 10.89
C THR A 449 -23.14 -0.42 11.63
N TRP A 450 -23.29 -0.62 12.94
CA TRP A 450 -22.23 -1.16 13.79
C TRP A 450 -22.70 -2.45 14.46
N SER A 451 -21.83 -3.45 14.48
CA SER A 451 -22.05 -4.65 15.28
C SER A 451 -21.96 -4.33 16.77
N ALA A 452 -22.50 -5.22 17.62
CA ALA A 452 -22.35 -5.08 19.08
C ALA A 452 -20.88 -5.21 19.52
N GLU A 453 -20.08 -6.01 18.80
CA GLU A 453 -18.65 -6.19 19.07
C GLU A 453 -17.85 -4.93 18.73
N ALA A 454 -18.08 -4.35 17.56
CA ALA A 454 -17.43 -3.12 17.14
C ALA A 454 -17.73 -1.97 18.13
N ARG A 455 -18.98 -1.83 18.59
CA ARG A 455 -19.33 -0.83 19.61
C ARG A 455 -18.63 -1.06 20.96
N ARG A 456 -18.41 -2.32 21.37
CA ARG A 456 -17.67 -2.62 22.60
C ARG A 456 -16.20 -2.25 22.46
N SER A 457 -15.57 -2.65 21.36
CA SER A 457 -14.17 -2.30 21.08
C SER A 457 -13.97 -0.80 20.97
N LEU A 458 -14.89 -0.09 20.30
CA LEU A 458 -14.86 1.37 20.17
C LEU A 458 -14.85 2.06 21.54
N ARG A 459 -15.82 1.75 22.42
CA ARG A 459 -15.88 2.37 23.76
C ARG A 459 -14.59 2.16 24.55
N ARG A 460 -13.98 0.98 24.42
CA ARG A 460 -12.69 0.68 25.04
C ARG A 460 -11.57 1.54 24.45
N PHE A 461 -11.50 1.70 23.13
CA PHE A 461 -10.47 2.53 22.48
C PHE A 461 -10.63 4.01 22.83
N GLU A 462 -11.86 4.52 22.91
CA GLU A 462 -12.13 5.89 23.36
C GLU A 462 -11.73 6.08 24.83
N ALA A 463 -12.02 5.12 25.71
CA ALA A 463 -11.58 5.16 27.11
C ALA A 463 -10.04 5.16 27.27
N GLN A 464 -9.32 4.59 26.30
CA GLN A 464 -7.86 4.59 26.24
C GLN A 464 -7.28 5.84 25.55
N GLY A 465 -8.12 6.80 25.15
CA GLY A 465 -7.67 8.03 24.47
C GLY A 465 -7.28 7.84 23.01
N TRP A 466 -7.67 6.73 22.37
CA TRP A 466 -7.34 6.44 20.97
C TRP A 466 -8.38 6.97 19.98
N GLY A 467 -9.36 7.74 20.47
CA GLY A 467 -10.44 8.30 19.66
C GLY A 467 -9.95 9.24 18.54
N ASP A 468 -8.82 9.92 18.77
CA ASP A 468 -8.28 10.91 17.84
C ASP A 468 -7.49 10.30 16.68
N LEU A 469 -7.20 8.99 16.75
CA LEU A 469 -6.50 8.29 15.68
C LEU A 469 -7.31 8.32 14.36
N PRO A 470 -6.64 8.39 13.19
CA PRO A 470 -7.28 8.26 11.90
C PRO A 470 -7.83 6.85 11.67
N ILE A 471 -8.75 6.73 10.70
CA ILE A 471 -9.41 5.49 10.34
C ILE A 471 -8.73 4.86 9.12
N CYS A 472 -8.40 3.57 9.23
CA CYS A 472 -7.99 2.71 8.13
C CYS A 472 -9.17 1.77 7.78
N MET A 473 -9.92 2.08 6.73
CA MET A 473 -11.06 1.23 6.36
C MET A 473 -10.62 -0.10 5.72
N ALA A 474 -11.07 -1.21 6.27
CA ALA A 474 -10.79 -2.56 5.78
C ALA A 474 -12.07 -3.15 5.14
N LYS A 475 -12.24 -2.91 3.85
CA LYS A 475 -13.35 -3.43 3.02
C LYS A 475 -12.83 -4.18 1.78
N THR A 476 -13.73 -4.73 0.98
CA THR A 476 -13.37 -5.26 -0.34
C THR A 476 -12.76 -4.17 -1.23
N HIS A 477 -11.80 -4.56 -2.06
CA HIS A 477 -11.21 -3.70 -3.09
C HIS A 477 -11.92 -3.83 -4.45
N LEU A 478 -12.95 -4.68 -4.55
CA LEU A 478 -13.63 -4.99 -5.81
C LEU A 478 -14.90 -4.14 -6.05
N SER A 479 -15.21 -3.26 -5.10
CA SER A 479 -16.37 -2.36 -5.13
C SER A 479 -16.03 -1.13 -4.29
N THR A 480 -16.60 0.03 -4.62
CA THR A 480 -16.58 1.20 -3.73
C THR A 480 -17.39 0.92 -2.45
N SER A 481 -18.33 -0.03 -2.50
CA SER A 481 -19.07 -0.53 -1.34
C SER A 481 -18.33 -1.64 -0.59
N HIS A 482 -18.97 -2.18 0.44
CA HIS A 482 -18.51 -3.36 1.17
C HIS A 482 -18.78 -4.69 0.43
N ASP A 483 -19.66 -4.69 -0.57
CA ASP A 483 -20.07 -5.89 -1.32
C ASP A 483 -19.29 -6.01 -2.64
N PRO A 484 -18.45 -7.04 -2.83
CA PRO A 484 -17.62 -7.21 -4.02
C PRO A 484 -18.42 -7.44 -5.32
N THR A 485 -19.71 -7.76 -5.23
CA THR A 485 -20.56 -8.03 -6.39
C THR A 485 -21.14 -6.75 -7.01
N ARG A 486 -21.19 -5.64 -6.25
CA ARG A 486 -21.74 -4.36 -6.69
C ARG A 486 -20.70 -3.56 -7.47
N ARG A 487 -20.81 -3.59 -8.80
CA ARG A 487 -19.93 -2.85 -9.74
C ARG A 487 -20.42 -1.41 -9.96
N GLY A 488 -19.60 -0.59 -10.62
CA GLY A 488 -19.96 0.79 -10.95
C GLY A 488 -19.77 1.71 -9.74
N SER A 489 -20.72 2.60 -9.51
CA SER A 489 -20.81 3.44 -8.31
C SER A 489 -22.09 3.13 -7.52
N PRO A 490 -22.13 2.05 -6.72
CA PRO A 490 -23.29 1.72 -5.89
C PRO A 490 -23.65 2.83 -4.89
N SER A 491 -24.95 3.06 -4.73
CA SER A 491 -25.57 3.96 -3.75
C SER A 491 -26.67 3.25 -2.94
N ASP A 492 -27.37 3.97 -2.07
CA ASP A 492 -28.59 3.51 -1.38
C ASP A 492 -28.34 2.29 -0.47
N TYR A 493 -27.33 2.38 0.38
CA TYR A 493 -26.98 1.30 1.31
C TYR A 493 -26.36 1.80 2.61
N ALA A 494 -26.49 0.97 3.65
CA ALA A 494 -25.79 1.16 4.91
C ALA A 494 -24.42 0.46 4.85
N PHE A 495 -23.37 1.16 5.23
CA PHE A 495 -22.02 0.61 5.32
C PHE A 495 -21.84 -0.14 6.66
N PRO A 496 -21.61 -1.47 6.65
CA PRO A 496 -21.56 -2.26 7.88
C PRO A 496 -20.14 -2.29 8.46
N ILE A 497 -20.02 -1.98 9.76
CA ILE A 497 -18.80 -2.20 10.55
C ILE A 497 -19.01 -3.43 11.43
N ALA A 498 -18.33 -4.51 11.05
CA ALA A 498 -18.39 -5.79 11.74
C ALA A 498 -17.49 -5.82 12.98
N ASP A 499 -16.31 -5.21 12.90
CA ASP A 499 -15.32 -5.15 13.98
C ASP A 499 -14.48 -3.87 13.84
N ILE A 500 -13.83 -3.45 14.91
CA ILE A 500 -12.83 -2.36 14.89
C ILE A 500 -11.67 -2.76 15.79
N ARG A 501 -10.46 -2.50 15.30
CA ARG A 501 -9.23 -2.84 15.98
C ARG A 501 -8.27 -1.65 15.95
N ALA A 502 -7.26 -1.67 16.81
CA ALA A 502 -6.30 -0.59 16.95
C ALA A 502 -4.90 -1.06 16.54
N SER A 503 -4.23 -0.28 15.70
CA SER A 503 -2.79 -0.38 15.46
C SER A 503 -2.16 0.88 16.03
N VAL A 504 -1.97 0.88 17.35
CA VAL A 504 -1.60 2.06 18.14
C VAL A 504 -0.18 2.52 17.79
N GLY A 505 0.74 1.60 17.55
CA GLY A 505 2.11 1.93 17.12
C GLY A 505 2.13 2.51 15.70
N ALA A 506 1.31 1.98 14.80
CA ALA A 506 1.13 2.56 13.47
C ALA A 506 0.33 3.88 13.47
N GLY A 507 -0.46 4.11 14.53
CA GLY A 507 -1.23 5.33 14.73
C GLY A 507 -2.52 5.39 13.93
N PHE A 508 -3.32 4.31 13.89
CA PHE A 508 -4.66 4.32 13.32
C PHE A 508 -5.59 3.26 13.95
N LEU A 509 -6.91 3.50 13.87
CA LEU A 509 -7.93 2.48 14.10
C LEU A 509 -8.33 1.86 12.76
N TYR A 510 -8.38 0.54 12.66
CA TYR A 510 -8.83 -0.12 11.44
C TYR A 510 -10.21 -0.76 11.62
N ALA A 511 -11.18 -0.24 10.86
CA ALA A 511 -12.58 -0.64 10.91
C ALA A 511 -12.86 -1.68 9.81
N LEU A 512 -13.43 -2.82 10.18
CA LEU A 512 -13.64 -3.95 9.28
C LEU A 512 -15.07 -3.95 8.75
N ALA A 513 -15.21 -3.79 7.43
CA ALA A 513 -16.46 -3.89 6.71
C ALA A 513 -16.49 -5.15 5.86
N GLY A 514 -16.90 -6.23 6.50
CA GLY A 514 -16.88 -7.59 5.94
C GLY A 514 -15.70 -8.41 6.46
N ARG A 515 -15.51 -9.59 5.87
CA ARG A 515 -14.46 -10.53 6.26
C ARG A 515 -13.20 -10.25 5.44
N ILE A 516 -12.13 -9.83 6.12
CA ILE A 516 -10.83 -9.60 5.49
C ILE A 516 -9.89 -10.73 5.89
N GLU A 517 -9.49 -11.53 4.90
CA GLU A 517 -8.50 -12.59 5.08
C GLU A 517 -7.09 -11.97 5.07
N THR A 518 -6.41 -12.09 6.19
CA THR A 518 -5.06 -11.55 6.43
C THR A 518 -3.95 -12.54 6.06
N LEU A 519 -4.29 -13.82 5.83
CA LEU A 519 -3.36 -14.84 5.32
C LEU A 519 -3.96 -15.51 4.07
N PRO A 520 -3.44 -15.22 2.86
CA PRO A 520 -3.94 -15.83 1.63
C PRO A 520 -3.69 -17.35 1.61
N GLY A 521 -4.49 -18.07 0.82
CA GLY A 521 -4.26 -19.48 0.51
C GLY A 521 -3.83 -19.66 -0.94
N LEU A 522 -3.10 -20.74 -1.24
CA LEU A 522 -2.76 -21.11 -2.62
C LEU A 522 -4.02 -21.55 -3.42
N PRO A 523 -4.06 -21.30 -4.73
CA PRO A 523 -5.11 -21.81 -5.63
C PRO A 523 -4.94 -23.32 -5.89
N THR A 524 -5.85 -23.92 -6.65
CA THR A 524 -5.76 -25.34 -7.06
C THR A 524 -4.48 -25.65 -7.84
N ARG A 525 -4.06 -24.73 -8.73
CA ARG A 525 -2.78 -24.80 -9.45
C ARG A 525 -1.98 -23.51 -9.20
N PRO A 526 -1.14 -23.46 -8.16
CA PRO A 526 -0.24 -22.32 -7.90
C PRO A 526 0.78 -22.11 -9.03
N ARG A 527 1.13 -20.84 -9.27
CA ARG A 527 2.25 -20.47 -10.17
C ARG A 527 3.57 -21.13 -9.78
N ALA A 528 3.76 -21.46 -8.51
CA ALA A 528 4.93 -22.18 -8.01
C ALA A 528 5.27 -23.45 -8.79
N MET A 529 4.28 -24.11 -9.42
CA MET A 529 4.53 -25.31 -10.24
C MET A 529 5.16 -25.02 -11.60
N ASP A 530 5.12 -23.77 -12.06
CA ASP A 530 5.68 -23.34 -13.34
C ASP A 530 7.02 -22.58 -13.15
N MET A 531 7.54 -22.56 -11.92
CA MET A 531 8.76 -21.84 -11.54
C MET A 531 9.94 -22.79 -11.36
N ASP A 532 11.11 -22.38 -11.84
CA ASP A 532 12.37 -23.13 -11.70
C ASP A 532 13.58 -22.19 -11.78
N VAL A 533 14.79 -22.73 -11.66
CA VAL A 533 16.05 -22.01 -11.87
C VAL A 533 16.89 -22.76 -12.90
N SER A 534 17.38 -22.06 -13.93
CA SER A 534 18.26 -22.66 -14.94
C SER A 534 19.63 -23.04 -14.35
N PRO A 535 20.43 -23.92 -15.00
CA PRO A 535 21.80 -24.23 -14.58
C PRO A 535 22.71 -22.99 -14.48
N GLU A 536 22.40 -21.93 -15.21
CA GLU A 536 23.11 -20.64 -15.21
C GLU A 536 22.65 -19.70 -14.08
N GLY A 537 21.61 -20.08 -13.33
CA GLY A 537 21.06 -19.32 -12.21
C GLY A 537 19.93 -18.36 -12.58
N GLU A 538 19.36 -18.45 -13.79
CA GLU A 538 18.24 -17.59 -14.21
C GLU A 538 16.90 -18.12 -13.68
N VAL A 539 16.08 -17.24 -13.10
CA VAL A 539 14.75 -17.61 -12.59
C VAL A 539 13.76 -17.75 -13.75
N ILE A 540 13.06 -18.88 -13.80
CA ILE A 540 12.05 -19.22 -14.81
C ILE A 540 10.66 -19.11 -14.17
N GLY A 541 9.67 -18.61 -14.92
CA GLY A 541 8.24 -18.63 -14.53
C GLY A 541 7.76 -17.54 -13.56
N LEU A 542 8.64 -16.61 -13.17
CA LEU A 542 8.35 -15.56 -12.20
C LEU A 542 7.52 -14.39 -12.75
N SER A 543 7.77 -13.99 -14.00
CA SER A 543 7.04 -12.91 -14.69
C SER A 543 6.12 -13.46 -15.75
#